data_AF-A0A2G9T7A9-F1
#
_entry.id   AF-A0A2G9T7A9-F1
#
_cell.length_a   1.000
_cell.length_b   1.000
_cell.length_c   1.000
_cell.angle_alpha   90.00
_cell.angle_beta   90.00
_cell.angle_gamma   90.00
#
_symmetry.space_group_name_H-M   'P 1'
#
loop_
_entity.id
_entity.type
_entity.pdbx_description
1 polymer ?
#
loop_
_entity_poly.entity_id
_entity_poly.type
_entity_poly.pdbx_seq_one_letter_code
_entity_poly.pdbx_strand_id
1 'polypeptide(L)'
;VLHKILSVGQQMAERRDRPATWTHLVISTETFFRTVTNVTGQEIPTFMEQWIYNGGHASFRVQYVFNRKRNMIELEVKQKVEPGNGRLRYVGPLTVLVQELDGSFSHTVQIDGDISRADLQCHSKGRRQKK
;
A
#
# COMPACT_ATOMS: atom_id res chain seq x y z
N VAL A 1 6.68 9.21 15.64
CA VAL A 1 5.30 9.12 16.19
C VAL A 1 5.30 8.68 17.64
N LEU A 2 5.78 7.47 17.97
CA LEU A 2 5.76 6.94 19.35
C LEU A 2 6.47 7.83 20.37
N HIS A 3 7.63 8.39 20.04
CA HIS A 3 8.33 9.33 20.92
C HIS A 3 7.45 10.52 21.33
N LYS A 4 6.69 11.11 20.38
CA LYS A 4 5.79 12.23 20.65
C LYS A 4 4.66 11.82 21.60
N ILE A 5 4.08 10.65 21.39
CA ILE A 5 3.03 10.08 22.24
C ILE A 5 3.54 9.86 23.66
N LEU A 6 4.67 9.18 23.82
CA LEU A 6 5.25 8.86 25.12
C LEU A 6 5.70 10.12 25.88
N SER A 7 6.25 11.11 25.17
CA SER A 7 6.65 12.39 25.78
C SER A 7 5.44 13.12 26.38
N VAL A 8 4.32 13.17 25.66
CA VAL A 8 3.06 13.75 26.19
C VAL A 8 2.56 12.93 27.38
N GLY A 9 2.61 11.60 27.27
CA GLY A 9 2.20 10.71 28.36
C GLY A 9 2.98 10.95 29.65
N GLN A 10 4.31 11.02 29.56
CA GLN A 10 5.18 11.25 30.71
C GLN A 10 4.91 12.61 31.36
N GLN A 11 4.81 13.68 30.56
CA GLN A 11 4.54 15.03 31.06
C GLN A 11 3.19 15.14 31.79
N MET A 12 2.16 14.43 31.31
CA MET A 12 0.82 14.49 31.91
C MET A 12 0.70 13.57 33.14
N ALA A 13 1.44 12.46 33.18
CA ALA A 13 1.48 11.55 34.32
C ALA A 13 2.13 12.18 35.57
N GLU A 14 3.11 13.08 35.40
CA GLU A 14 3.76 13.78 36.51
C GLU A 14 2.83 14.79 37.22
N ARG A 15 1.80 15.29 36.53
CA ARG A 15 0.86 16.30 37.03
C ARG A 15 -0.27 15.68 37.87
N ARG A 16 0.08 15.28 39.10
CA ARG A 16 -0.87 14.72 40.08
C ARG A 16 -1.89 15.73 40.61
N ASP A 17 -1.59 17.02 40.47
CA ASP A 17 -2.44 18.15 40.88
C ASP A 17 -3.64 18.38 39.94
N ARG A 18 -3.63 17.81 38.73
CA ARG A 18 -4.69 17.99 37.72
C ARG A 18 -5.09 16.66 37.05
N PRO A 19 -5.85 15.78 37.73
CA PRO A 19 -6.25 14.47 37.20
C PRO A 19 -7.02 14.53 35.87
N ALA A 20 -7.73 15.62 35.60
CA ALA A 20 -8.43 15.82 34.32
C ALA A 20 -7.48 15.75 33.10
N THR A 21 -6.20 16.09 33.27
CA THR A 21 -5.18 16.02 32.20
C THR A 21 -4.75 14.60 31.86
N TRP A 22 -5.08 13.61 32.70
CA TRP A 22 -4.76 12.20 32.43
C TRP A 22 -5.58 11.60 31.29
N THR A 23 -6.61 12.29 30.82
CA THR A 23 -7.30 11.95 29.57
C THR A 23 -6.34 11.90 28.38
N HIS A 24 -5.25 12.67 28.40
CA HIS A 24 -4.17 12.62 27.40
C HIS A 24 -3.30 11.35 27.47
N LEU A 25 -3.42 10.55 28.54
CA LEU A 25 -2.79 9.22 28.63
C LEU A 25 -3.58 8.17 27.84
N VAL A 26 -4.86 8.43 27.55
CA VAL A 26 -5.71 7.54 26.76
C VAL A 26 -5.53 7.87 25.29
N ILE A 27 -5.18 6.84 24.51
CA ILE A 27 -4.94 6.97 23.07
C ILE A 27 -5.94 6.09 22.35
N SER A 28 -6.84 6.71 21.60
CA SER A 28 -7.70 6.02 20.65
C SER A 28 -7.00 5.85 19.29
N THR A 29 -7.48 4.91 18.48
CA THR A 29 -7.03 4.72 17.09
C THR A 29 -7.07 6.03 16.29
N GLU A 30 -8.13 6.83 16.45
CA GLU A 30 -8.27 8.14 15.78
C GLU A 30 -7.19 9.14 16.23
N THR A 31 -6.97 9.29 17.53
CA THR A 31 -5.94 10.20 18.07
C THR A 31 -4.52 9.77 17.69
N PHE A 32 -4.28 8.46 17.61
CA PHE A 32 -3.03 7.90 17.13
C PHE A 32 -2.79 8.30 15.68
N PHE A 33 -3.74 8.05 14.78
CA PHE A 33 -3.59 8.38 13.37
C PHE A 33 -3.47 9.89 13.11
N ARG A 34 -4.21 10.72 13.84
CA ARG A 34 -4.00 12.18 13.81
C ARG A 34 -2.56 12.55 14.18
N THR A 35 -1.97 11.85 15.16
CA THR A 35 -0.56 12.06 15.54
C THR A 35 0.41 11.56 14.47
N VAL A 36 0.10 10.47 13.77
CA VAL A 36 0.86 10.00 12.60
C VAL A 36 0.87 11.09 11.53
N THR A 37 -0.30 11.53 11.07
CA THR A 37 -0.45 12.59 10.06
C THR A 37 0.31 13.85 10.45
N ASN A 38 0.19 14.28 11.71
CA ASN A 38 0.88 15.47 12.21
C ASN A 38 2.42 15.35 12.23
N VAL A 39 2.97 14.14 12.26
CA VAL A 39 4.43 13.92 12.31
C VAL A 39 4.99 13.62 10.93
N THR A 40 4.26 12.87 10.10
CA THR A 40 4.72 12.45 8.77
C THR A 40 4.30 13.43 7.67
N GLY A 41 3.27 14.26 7.91
CA GLY A 41 2.60 15.06 6.88
C GLY A 41 1.81 14.24 5.87
N GLN A 42 1.70 12.92 6.08
CA GLN A 42 1.03 12.01 5.16
C GLN A 42 -0.35 11.64 5.71
N GLU A 43 -1.38 11.93 4.93
CA GLU A 43 -2.72 11.43 5.16
C GLU A 43 -2.86 10.02 4.56
N ILE A 44 -3.45 9.11 5.33
CA ILE A 44 -3.63 7.70 4.92
C ILE A 44 -5.10 7.23 4.99
N PRO A 45 -6.08 8.01 4.49
CA PRO A 45 -7.50 7.66 4.59
C PRO A 45 -7.81 6.36 3.84
N THR A 46 -7.27 6.18 2.64
CA THR A 46 -7.44 4.96 1.85
C THR A 46 -6.90 3.73 2.56
N PHE A 47 -5.79 3.86 3.29
CA PHE A 47 -5.26 2.76 4.10
C PHE A 47 -6.23 2.38 5.23
N MET A 48 -6.77 3.37 5.94
CA MET A 48 -7.74 3.13 7.01
C MET A 48 -8.99 2.43 6.47
N GLU A 49 -9.53 2.92 5.36
CA GLU A 49 -10.69 2.33 4.72
C GLU A 49 -10.42 0.89 4.28
N GLN A 50 -9.28 0.61 3.65
CA GLN A 50 -8.98 -0.72 3.09
C GLN A 50 -8.57 -1.75 4.14
N TRP A 51 -7.88 -1.34 5.20
CA TRP A 51 -7.18 -2.28 6.10
C TRP A 51 -7.67 -2.24 7.54
N ILE A 52 -8.42 -1.21 7.94
CA ILE A 52 -8.86 -1.02 9.33
C ILE A 52 -10.37 -1.07 9.46
N TYR A 53 -11.08 -0.27 8.65
CA TYR A 53 -12.53 -0.10 8.78
C TYR A 53 -13.33 -1.18 8.03
N ASN A 54 -12.79 -1.71 6.94
CA ASN A 54 -13.44 -2.76 6.16
C ASN A 54 -12.67 -4.08 6.25
N GLY A 55 -13.41 -5.19 6.30
CA GLY A 55 -12.85 -6.54 6.24
C GLY A 55 -12.92 -7.13 4.84
N GLY A 56 -11.93 -7.96 4.48
CA GLY A 56 -11.88 -8.66 3.20
C GLY A 56 -10.44 -8.81 2.70
N HIS A 57 -10.30 -9.14 1.42
CA HIS A 57 -8.99 -9.27 0.77
C HIS A 57 -9.00 -8.70 -0.65
N ALA A 58 -7.84 -8.24 -1.12
CA ALA A 58 -7.64 -7.90 -2.52
C ALA A 58 -7.44 -9.16 -3.36
N SER A 59 -8.02 -9.21 -4.55
CA SER A 59 -7.86 -10.32 -5.49
C SER A 59 -7.65 -9.78 -6.89
N PHE A 60 -6.50 -10.09 -7.47
CA PHE A 60 -6.09 -9.60 -8.79
C PHE A 60 -6.06 -10.75 -9.80
N ARG A 61 -6.67 -10.53 -10.96
CA ARG A 61 -6.45 -11.33 -12.16
C ARG A 61 -5.53 -10.56 -13.08
N VAL A 62 -4.30 -11.06 -13.22
CA VAL A 62 -3.27 -10.43 -14.04
C VAL A 62 -3.21 -11.13 -15.39
N GLN A 63 -3.24 -10.35 -16.47
CA GLN A 63 -3.02 -10.79 -17.84
C GLN A 63 -1.89 -9.94 -18.43
N TYR A 64 -1.10 -10.52 -19.34
CA TYR A 64 -0.01 -9.78 -19.95
C TYR A 64 0.22 -10.20 -21.40
N VAL A 65 0.77 -9.28 -22.19
CA VAL A 65 1.26 -9.52 -23.55
C VAL A 65 2.66 -8.93 -23.68
N PHE A 66 3.61 -9.71 -24.19
CA PHE A 66 4.96 -9.21 -24.43
C PHE A 66 5.10 -8.62 -25.83
N ASN A 67 5.34 -7.31 -25.90
CA ASN A 67 5.58 -6.58 -27.13
C ASN A 67 7.07 -6.63 -27.50
N ARG A 68 7.44 -7.58 -28.35
CA ARG A 68 8.83 -7.77 -28.81
C ARG A 68 9.43 -6.55 -29.51
N LYS A 69 8.63 -5.75 -30.22
CA LYS A 69 9.12 -4.58 -30.95
C LYS A 69 9.51 -3.45 -29.99
N ARG A 70 8.71 -3.25 -28.94
CA ARG A 70 8.95 -2.22 -27.90
C ARG A 70 9.84 -2.73 -26.76
N ASN A 71 10.05 -4.04 -26.66
CA ASN A 71 10.67 -4.71 -25.52
C ASN A 71 9.96 -4.37 -24.19
N MET A 72 8.63 -4.46 -24.19
CA MET A 72 7.80 -4.12 -23.02
C MET A 72 6.76 -5.21 -22.78
N ILE A 73 6.37 -5.37 -21.52
CA ILE A 73 5.22 -6.18 -21.10
C ILE A 73 4.02 -5.23 -20.95
N GLU A 74 2.99 -5.44 -21.75
CA GLU A 74 1.70 -4.77 -21.62
C GLU A 74 0.89 -5.57 -20.60
N LEU A 75 0.77 -5.04 -19.38
CA LEU A 75 0.11 -5.67 -18.23
C LEU A 75 -1.33 -5.15 -18.08
N GLU A 76 -2.26 -6.06 -17.84
CA GLU A 76 -3.63 -5.74 -17.44
C GLU A 76 -3.95 -6.44 -16.11
N VAL A 77 -4.31 -5.65 -15.10
CA VAL A 77 -4.69 -6.11 -13.77
C VAL A 77 -6.19 -5.86 -13.59
N LYS A 78 -6.95 -6.94 -13.35
CA LYS A 78 -8.39 -6.89 -13.11
C LYS A 78 -8.73 -7.25 -11.68
N GLN A 79 -9.67 -6.53 -11.08
CA GLN A 79 -10.28 -6.83 -9.79
C GLN A 79 -11.74 -7.21 -10.01
N LYS A 80 -12.22 -8.25 -9.32
CA LYS A 80 -13.63 -8.67 -9.38
C LYS A 80 -14.23 -8.67 -7.98
N VAL A 81 -14.88 -7.56 -7.63
CA VAL A 81 -15.56 -7.34 -6.35
C VAL A 81 -17.04 -7.62 -6.55
N GLU A 82 -17.59 -8.57 -5.81
CA GLU A 82 -19.01 -8.93 -5.86
C GLU A 82 -19.52 -9.08 -4.43
N PRO A 83 -20.79 -8.73 -4.15
CA PRO A 83 -21.38 -8.97 -2.85
C PRO A 83 -21.25 -10.44 -2.45
N GLY A 84 -20.75 -10.70 -1.23
CA GLY A 84 -20.65 -12.04 -0.66
C GLY A 84 -19.38 -12.84 -1.02
N ASN A 85 -18.49 -12.35 -1.89
CA ASN A 85 -17.24 -13.05 -2.20
C ASN A 85 -16.05 -12.68 -1.28
N GLY A 86 -16.28 -11.78 -0.32
CA GLY A 86 -15.27 -11.34 0.65
C GLY A 86 -14.11 -10.53 0.06
N ARG A 87 -14.24 -10.07 -1.18
CA ARG A 87 -13.21 -9.25 -1.85
C ARG A 87 -13.49 -7.77 -1.65
N LEU A 88 -12.43 -7.01 -1.47
CA LEU A 88 -12.47 -5.56 -1.43
C LEU A 88 -11.71 -4.97 -2.62
N ARG A 89 -12.17 -3.80 -3.07
CA ARG A 89 -11.47 -3.04 -4.09
C ARG A 89 -10.18 -2.48 -3.49
N TYR A 90 -9.06 -2.85 -4.09
CA TYR A 90 -7.76 -2.27 -3.79
C TYR A 90 -7.50 -1.06 -4.69
N VAL A 91 -6.94 -0.03 -4.09
CA VAL A 91 -6.46 1.20 -4.74
C VAL A 91 -5.12 1.55 -4.12
N GLY A 92 -4.09 1.70 -4.95
CA GLY A 92 -2.74 1.96 -4.49
C GLY A 92 -1.66 1.28 -5.32
N PRO A 93 -0.40 1.38 -4.90
CA PRO A 93 0.74 0.85 -5.63
C PRO A 93 0.88 -0.68 -5.46
N LEU A 94 0.82 -1.42 -6.57
CA LEU A 94 1.12 -2.84 -6.66
C LEU A 94 2.53 -3.05 -7.20
N THR A 95 3.40 -3.67 -6.41
CA THR A 95 4.75 -4.06 -6.88
C THR A 95 4.68 -5.37 -7.66
N VAL A 96 5.16 -5.34 -8.91
CA VAL A 96 5.25 -6.49 -9.82
C VAL A 96 6.72 -6.81 -10.04
N LEU A 97 7.14 -8.03 -9.71
CA LEU A 97 8.49 -8.53 -9.98
C LEU A 97 8.49 -9.31 -11.30
N VAL A 98 9.27 -8.85 -12.26
CA VAL A 98 9.45 -9.50 -13.56
C VAL A 98 10.79 -10.25 -13.53
N GLN A 99 10.73 -11.58 -13.68
CA GLN A 99 11.93 -12.38 -13.88
C GLN A 99 12.32 -12.36 -15.35
N GLU A 100 13.45 -11.75 -15.65
CA GLU A 100 14.05 -11.75 -16.98
C GLU A 100 15.28 -12.68 -17.03
N LEU A 101 15.93 -12.76 -18.20
CA LEU A 101 17.12 -13.59 -18.41
C LEU A 101 18.33 -13.10 -17.60
N ASP A 102 18.50 -11.78 -17.51
CA ASP A 102 19.66 -11.17 -16.86
C ASP A 102 19.42 -10.88 -15.36
N GLY A 103 18.20 -11.13 -14.84
CA GLY A 103 17.85 -10.92 -13.44
C GLY A 103 16.37 -10.64 -13.19
N SER A 104 16.03 -10.34 -11.93
CA SER A 104 14.68 -9.93 -11.53
C SER A 104 14.59 -8.40 -11.46
N PHE A 105 13.53 -7.82 -12.03
CA PHE A 105 13.30 -6.38 -12.08
C PHE A 105 11.97 -6.04 -11.43
N SER A 106 11.98 -5.07 -10.51
CA SER A 106 10.79 -4.63 -9.78
C SER A 106 10.16 -3.43 -10.46
N HIS A 107 8.86 -3.51 -10.71
CA HIS A 107 8.05 -2.42 -11.25
C HIS A 107 6.93 -2.08 -10.28
N THR A 108 6.61 -0.80 -10.14
CA THR A 108 5.43 -0.37 -9.37
C THR A 108 4.32 0.00 -10.36
N VAL A 109 3.18 -0.67 -10.23
CA VAL A 109 1.97 -0.44 -11.02
C VAL A 109 0.93 0.22 -10.12
N GLN A 110 0.44 1.39 -10.51
CA GLN A 110 -0.62 2.04 -9.78
C GLN A 110 -1.98 1.40 -10.12
N ILE A 111 -2.71 0.98 -9.09
CA ILE A 111 -4.05 0.41 -9.22
C ILE A 111 -5.08 1.47 -8.83
N ASP A 112 -5.86 1.93 -9.79
CA ASP A 112 -6.86 3.00 -9.57
C ASP A 112 -8.30 2.49 -9.70
N GLY A 113 -8.52 1.26 -10.17
CA GLY A 113 -9.86 0.70 -10.30
C GLY A 113 -9.94 -0.78 -10.68
N ASP A 114 -11.11 -1.19 -11.14
CA ASP A 114 -11.43 -2.58 -11.45
C ASP A 114 -10.59 -3.14 -12.59
N ILE A 115 -10.14 -2.27 -13.49
CA ILE A 115 -9.20 -2.61 -14.56
C ILE A 115 -8.11 -1.55 -14.56
N SER A 116 -6.86 -1.98 -14.39
CA SER A 116 -5.67 -1.12 -14.48
C SER A 116 -4.73 -1.68 -15.54
N ARG A 117 -4.17 -0.83 -16.38
CA ARG A 117 -3.23 -1.21 -17.45
C ARG A 117 -1.91 -0.48 -17.26
N ALA A 118 -0.80 -1.19 -17.46
CA ALA A 118 0.54 -0.63 -17.31
C ALA A 118 1.51 -1.28 -18.31
N ASP A 119 2.42 -0.48 -18.86
CA ASP A 119 3.50 -0.97 -19.70
C ASP A 119 4.78 -1.08 -18.85
N LEU A 120 5.34 -2.29 -18.75
CA LEU A 120 6.58 -2.56 -18.01
C LEU A 120 7.74 -2.67 -19.00
N GLN A 121 8.75 -1.80 -18.85
CA GLN A 121 9.95 -1.85 -19.68
C GLN A 121 10.80 -3.06 -19.32
N CYS A 122 11.15 -3.88 -20.31
CA CYS A 122 12.12 -4.96 -20.13
C CYS A 122 13.52 -4.50 -20.50
N HIS A 123 14.54 -5.08 -19.84
CA HIS A 123 15.94 -4.67 -19.99
C HIS A 123 16.81 -5.73 -20.66
N SER A 124 16.48 -7.00 -20.46
CA SER A 124 17.22 -8.12 -21.01
C SER A 124 17.10 -8.12 -22.53
N LYS A 125 18.24 -8.14 -23.20
CA LYS A 125 18.29 -8.36 -24.65
C LYS A 125 18.27 -9.86 -24.88
N GLY A 126 17.38 -10.35 -25.72
CA GLY A 126 17.34 -11.77 -26.09
C GLY A 126 18.68 -12.23 -26.66
N ARG A 127 19.57 -12.75 -25.82
CA ARG A 127 20.79 -13.44 -26.28
C ARG A 127 20.35 -14.75 -26.90
N ARG A 128 20.79 -15.03 -28.13
CA ARG A 128 20.68 -16.37 -28.70
C ARG A 128 21.31 -17.33 -27.70
N GLN A 129 20.53 -18.28 -27.18
CA GLN A 129 21.13 -19.40 -26.46
C GLN A 129 22.06 -20.11 -27.44
N LYS A 130 23.35 -20.16 -27.10
CA LYS A 130 24.27 -21.09 -27.76
C LYS A 130 23.83 -22.48 -27.33
N LYS A 131 23.38 -23.28 -28.31
CA LYS A 131 23.19 -24.73 -28.13
C LYS A 131 24.51 -25.38 -27.75
#